data_AF-X1GM74-F1
#
_entry.id   AF-X1GM74-F1
#
_cell.length_a   1.000
_cell.length_b   1.000
_cell.length_c   1.000
_cell.angle_alpha   90.00
_cell.angle_beta   90.00
_cell.angle_gamma   90.00
#
_symmetry.space_group_name_H-M   'P 1'
#
loop_
_entity.id
_entity.type
_entity.pdbx_description
1 polymer ?
#
loop_
_entity_poly.entity_id
_entity_poly.type
_entity_poly.pdbx_seq_one_letter_code
_entity_poly.pdbx_strand_id
1 'polypeptide(L)' 'MKIYIFVYLGTALSALVCTPVVILIARRLNIVDAPGVRKVHASCIPRIGGVAIVFAMLALTIPLLVFNGE' A
#
# COMPACT_ATOMS: atom_id res chain seq x y z
N MET A 1 -16.12 -11.27 15.71
CA MET A 1 -16.12 -9.77 15.76
C MET A 1 -14.75 -9.19 16.11
N LYS A 2 -14.07 -9.65 17.18
CA LYS A 2 -12.73 -9.16 17.57
C LYS A 2 -11.68 -9.29 16.46
N ILE A 3 -11.60 -10.46 15.82
CA ILE A 3 -10.63 -10.74 14.72
C ILE A 3 -10.77 -9.74 13.57
N TYR A 4 -11.99 -9.42 13.14
CA TYR A 4 -12.20 -8.47 12.04
C TYR A 4 -11.72 -7.06 12.38
N ILE A 5 -11.90 -6.61 13.62
CA ILE A 5 -11.38 -5.31 14.09
C ILE A 5 -9.84 -5.29 14.09
N PHE A 6 -9.20 -6.37 14.56
CA PHE A 6 -7.74 -6.48 14.53
C PHE A 6 -7.19 -6.52 13.10
N VAL A 7 -7.82 -7.28 12.20
CA VAL A 7 -7.44 -7.32 10.77
C VAL A 7 -7.59 -5.95 10.13
N TYR A 8 -8.71 -5.25 10.38
CA TYR A 8 -8.98 -3.93 9.82
C TYR A 8 -7.95 -2.90 10.30
N LEU A 9 -7.76 -2.76 11.62
CA LEU A 9 -6.82 -1.79 12.19
C LEU A 9 -5.38 -2.12 11.81
N GLY A 10 -5.00 -3.40 11.85
CA GLY A 10 -3.66 -3.83 11.46
C GLY A 10 -3.36 -3.60 9.98
N THR A 11 -4.35 -3.82 9.10
CA THR A 11 -4.20 -3.57 7.65
C THR A 11 -4.13 -2.07 7.36
N ALA A 12 -4.95 -1.27 8.04
CA ALA A 12 -4.92 0.19 7.89
C ALA A 12 -3.56 0.78 8.33
N LEU A 13 -3.05 0.36 9.49
CA LEU A 13 -1.75 0.82 10.02
C LEU A 13 -0.59 0.36 9.13
N SER A 14 -0.58 -0.92 8.74
CA SER A 14 0.47 -1.46 7.87
C SER A 14 0.48 -0.82 6.49
N ALA A 15 -0.69 -0.54 5.89
CA ALA A 15 -0.78 0.20 4.64
C ALA A 15 -0.19 1.61 4.77
N LEU A 16 -0.46 2.29 5.88
CA LEU A 16 0.05 3.64 6.16
C LEU A 16 1.59 3.66 6.26
N VAL A 17 2.18 2.65 6.89
CA VAL A 17 3.64 2.47 6.99
C VAL A 17 4.26 1.97 5.69
N CYS A 18 3.58 1.12 4.92
CA CYS A 18 4.07 0.64 3.63
C CYS A 18 4.04 1.72 2.54
N THR A 19 3.12 2.67 2.62
CA THR A 19 2.97 3.75 1.64
C THR A 19 4.27 4.54 1.38
N PRO A 20 5.01 5.04 2.39
CA PRO A 20 6.29 5.73 2.16
C PRO A 20 7.36 4.81 1.56
N VAL A 21 7.38 3.53 1.92
CA VAL A 21 8.32 2.53 1.37
C VAL A 21 8.06 2.32 -0.12
N VAL A 22 6.79 2.14 -0.51
CA VAL A 22 6.39 1.99 -1.91
C VAL A 22 6.67 3.27 -2.70
N ILE A 23 6.48 4.45 -2.10
CA ILE A 23 6.86 5.73 -2.72
C ILE A 23 8.36 5.81 -2.98
N LEU A 24 9.20 5.37 -2.03
CA LEU A 24 10.65 5.37 -2.19
C LEU A 24 11.09 4.41 -3.32
N ILE A 25 10.51 3.20 -3.35
CA ILE A 25 10.76 2.20 -4.39
C ILE A 25 10.31 2.72 -5.76
N ALA A 26 9.11 3.31 -5.86
CA ALA A 26 8.60 3.88 -7.10
C ALA A 26 9.50 4.97 -7.66
N ARG A 27 10.07 5.83 -6.79
CA ARG A 27 11.07 6.84 -7.17
C ARG A 27 12.37 6.19 -7.64
N ARG A 28 12.86 5.16 -6.94
CA ARG A 28 14.09 4.43 -7.29
C ARG A 28 13.99 3.71 -8.63
N LEU A 29 12.83 3.13 -8.93
CA LEU A 29 12.56 2.41 -10.18
C LEU A 29 12.16 3.34 -11.35
N ASN A 30 12.13 4.66 -11.16
CA ASN A 30 11.64 5.64 -12.15
C ASN A 30 10.22 5.33 -12.68
N ILE A 31 9.39 4.59 -11.93
CA ILE A 31 7.99 4.36 -12.27
C ILE A 31 7.16 5.52 -11.72
N VAL A 32 7.51 6.71 -12.21
CA VAL A 32 6.90 7.97 -11.82
C VAL A 32 6.29 8.59 -13.06
N ASP A 33 5.11 9.19 -12.89
CA ASP A 33 4.42 9.82 -14.00
C ASP A 33 5.08 11.18 -14.27
N ALA A 34 5.79 11.29 -15.39
CA ALA A 34 6.44 12.53 -15.78
C ALA A 34 5.38 13.61 -16.06
N PRO A 35 5.62 14.86 -15.64
CA PRO A 35 4.70 15.95 -15.91
C PRO A 35 4.62 16.21 -17.42
N GLY A 36 3.40 16.19 -17.96
CA GLY A 36 3.12 16.45 -19.38
C GLY A 36 2.36 17.76 -19.61
N VAL A 37 2.26 18.20 -20.87
CA VAL A 37 1.73 19.52 -21.31
C VAL A 37 0.27 19.82 -20.88
N ARG A 38 -0.48 18.81 -20.41
CA ARG A 38 -1.85 18.96 -19.84
C ARG A 38 -1.95 18.61 -18.35
N LYS A 39 -0.83 18.39 -17.64
CA LYS A 39 -0.80 18.05 -16.21
C LYS A 39 -0.38 19.28 -15.40
N VAL A 40 -1.24 19.73 -14.49
CA VAL A 40 -1.02 20.91 -13.62
C VAL A 40 0.08 20.67 -12.57
N HIS A 41 0.53 19.42 -12.39
CA HIS A 41 1.52 19.06 -11.40
C HIS A 41 2.94 19.22 -11.94
N ALA A 42 3.76 20.03 -11.28
CA ALA A 42 5.15 20.27 -11.64
C ALA A 42 6.14 19.18 -11.17
N SER A 43 5.67 18.16 -10.43
CA SER A 43 6.53 17.11 -9.86
C SER A 43 6.05 15.70 -10.19
N CYS A 44 7.01 14.78 -10.27
CA CYS A 44 6.79 13.36 -10.52
C CYS A 44 6.00 12.71 -9.38
N ILE A 45 4.79 12.19 -9.67
CA ILE A 45 3.91 11.57 -8.68
C ILE A 45 3.94 10.04 -8.84
N PRO A 46 4.24 9.27 -7.79
CA PRO A 46 4.17 7.82 -7.83
C PRO A 46 2.70 7.35 -7.84
N ARG A 47 2.30 6.59 -8.87
CA ARG A 47 0.93 6.07 -9.01
C ARG A 47 0.72 4.66 -8.44
N ILE A 48 1.72 4.13 -7.73
CA ILE A 48 1.78 2.73 -7.26
C ILE A 48 1.20 2.58 -5.84
N GLY A 49 0.49 3.58 -5.32
CA GLY A 49 -0.08 3.54 -3.96
C GLY A 49 -1.02 2.35 -3.72
N GLY A 50 -1.77 1.91 -4.75
CA GLY A 50 -2.64 0.74 -4.66
C GLY A 50 -1.90 -0.56 -4.35
N VAL A 51 -0.63 -0.70 -4.77
CA VAL A 51 0.17 -1.89 -4.47
C VAL A 51 0.50 -1.96 -2.98
N ALA A 52 0.73 -0.82 -2.32
CA ALA A 52 0.94 -0.78 -0.86
C ALA A 52 -0.27 -1.33 -0.10
N ILE A 53 -1.48 -0.99 -0.56
CA ILE A 53 -2.74 -1.43 0.05
C ILE A 53 -2.95 -2.92 -0.15
N VAL A 54 -2.78 -3.43 -1.38
CA VAL A 54 -2.94 -4.86 -1.68
C VAL A 54 -1.92 -5.69 -0.90
N PHE A 55 -0.66 -5.23 -0.83
CA PHE A 55 0.38 -5.93 -0.09
C PHE A 55 0.09 -5.99 1.41
N ALA A 56 -0.31 -4.85 2.01
CA ALA A 56 -0.70 -4.80 3.42
C ALA A 56 -1.90 -5.70 3.74
N MET A 57 -2.91 -5.72 2.86
CA MET A 57 -4.11 -6.54 3.03
C MET A 57 -3.78 -8.03 2.97
N LEU A 58 -3.01 -8.47 1.97
CA LEU A 58 -2.62 -9.87 1.82
C LEU A 58 -1.72 -10.32 2.98
N ALA A 59 -0.76 -9.49 3.37
CA ALA A 59 0.20 -9.79 4.44
C ALA A 59 -0.47 -10.02 5.80
N LEU A 60 -1.56 -9.32 6.12
CA LEU A 60 -2.29 -9.55 7.37
C LEU A 60 -3.40 -10.59 7.26
N THR A 61 -4.16 -10.59 6.17
CA THR A 61 -5.37 -11.40 6.07
C THR A 61 -5.06 -12.89 5.93
N ILE A 62 -4.06 -13.24 5.11
CA ILE A 62 -3.69 -14.63 4.84
C ILE A 62 -3.24 -15.35 6.12
N PRO A 63 -2.22 -14.88 6.86
CA PRO A 63 -1.77 -15.59 8.06
C PRO A 63 -2.84 -15.62 9.16
N LEU A 64 -3.64 -14.57 9.34
CA LEU A 64 -4.70 -14.54 10.34
C LEU A 64 -5.87 -15.48 10.01
N LEU A 65 -6.15 -15.72 8.72
CA LEU A 65 -7.11 -16.73 8.30
C LEU A 65 -6.57 -18.15 8.48
N VAL A 66 -5.31 -18.39 8.14
CA VAL A 66 -4.67 -19.71 8.33
C VAL A 66 -4.65 -20.07 9.82
N PHE A 67 -4.24 -19.14 10.69
CA PHE A 67 -4.20 -19.37 12.15
C PHE A 67 -5.58 -19.50 12.81
N ASN A 68 -6.66 -18.99 12.20
CA ASN A 68 -8.03 -19.19 12.71
C ASN A 68 -8.71 -20.45 12.16
N GLY A 69 -8.16 -21.03 11.09
CA GLY A 69 -8.70 -22.22 10.45
C GLY A 69 -8.21 -23.53 11.05
N GLU A 70 -7.23 -23.47 11.96
CA GLU A 70 -6.80 -24.57 12.83
C GLU A 70 -7.51 -24.52 14.19
#